data_AF-A0A9E3DQ82-F1
#
_entry.id   AF-A0A9E3DQ82-F1
#
_cell.length_a   1.000
_cell.length_b   1.000
_cell.length_c   1.000
_cell.angle_alpha   90.00
_cell.angle_beta   90.00
_cell.angle_gamma   90.00
#
_symmetry.space_group_name_H-M   'P 1'
#
loop_
_entity.id
_entity.type
_entity.pdbx_description
1 polymer ?
#
loop_
_entity_poly.entity_id
_entity_poly.type
_entity_poly.pdbx_seq_one_letter_code
_entity_poly.pdbx_strand_id
1 'polypeptide(L)'
;MRMLTGVGVRELDGNDGRVRGVLLADGTRLATECVLVAIGSVPATDWLASSSLPLGDGIECDSRCQAAPGVYAAGDVASWTNTHFGVRMRLEHRMNATEQGVAAARNLLGANVDFTPIPYFWTDQFDAKIQSYGVIREGAEFSVVTGDPEQRRFTGVYAVDGVVTGVLGWNCPKETRGLRQLIVDRASVPGRG
;
A
#
# COMPACT_ATOMS: atom_id res chain seq x y z
N MET A 1 3.59 -4.30 -25.14
CA MET A 1 2.43 -4.30 -24.22
C MET A 1 1.44 -3.26 -24.72
N ARG A 2 0.15 -3.61 -24.86
CA ARG A 2 -0.91 -2.64 -25.17
C ARG A 2 -1.57 -2.23 -23.86
N MET A 3 -1.56 -0.94 -23.54
CA MET A 3 -2.20 -0.39 -22.35
C MET A 3 -3.43 0.40 -22.77
N LEU A 4 -4.58 0.09 -22.16
CA LEU A 4 -5.84 0.80 -22.36
C LEU A 4 -6.25 1.40 -21.02
N THR A 5 -6.14 2.72 -20.89
CA THR A 5 -6.47 3.46 -19.66
C THR A 5 -7.87 4.07 -19.76
N GLY A 6 -8.55 4.24 -18.63
CA GLY A 6 -9.89 4.83 -18.60
C GLY A 6 -10.98 3.93 -19.18
N VAL A 7 -10.68 2.65 -19.40
CA VAL A 7 -11.62 1.66 -19.96
C VAL A 7 -11.91 0.58 -18.90
N GLY A 8 -13.19 0.40 -18.58
CA GLY A 8 -13.64 -0.67 -17.69
C GLY A 8 -13.85 -2.00 -18.42
N VAL A 9 -13.73 -3.11 -17.70
CA VAL A 9 -14.18 -4.43 -18.16
C VAL A 9 -15.65 -4.60 -17.76
N ARG A 10 -16.50 -4.97 -18.71
CA ARG A 10 -17.93 -5.24 -18.47
C ARG A 10 -18.18 -6.72 -18.21
N GLU A 11 -17.62 -7.59 -19.05
CA GLU A 11 -17.91 -9.03 -19.02
C GLU A 11 -16.71 -9.85 -19.50
N LEU A 12 -16.59 -11.06 -18.96
CA LEU A 12 -15.72 -12.09 -19.49
C LEU A 12 -16.55 -13.04 -20.36
N ASP A 13 -16.32 -13.01 -21.67
CA ASP A 13 -17.03 -13.86 -22.61
C ASP A 13 -16.41 -15.25 -22.59
N GLY A 14 -17.22 -16.29 -22.44
CA GLY A 14 -16.74 -17.67 -22.44
C GLY A 14 -17.81 -18.70 -22.70
N ASN A 15 -17.39 -19.91 -23.04
CA ASN A 15 -18.23 -21.10 -23.09
C ASN A 15 -17.46 -22.30 -22.55
N ASP A 16 -18.18 -23.33 -22.11
CA ASP A 16 -17.58 -24.57 -21.60
C ASP A 16 -16.53 -24.34 -20.48
N GLY A 17 -16.76 -23.32 -19.64
CA GLY A 17 -15.85 -22.94 -18.55
C GLY A 17 -14.55 -22.27 -19.00
N ARG A 18 -14.42 -21.86 -20.27
CA ARG A 18 -13.22 -21.21 -20.82
C ARG A 18 -13.53 -19.80 -21.31
N VAL A 19 -12.68 -18.85 -20.94
CA VAL A 19 -12.71 -17.50 -21.49
C VAL A 19 -12.28 -17.51 -22.95
N ARG A 20 -12.97 -16.74 -23.79
CA ARG A 20 -12.63 -16.49 -25.20
C ARG A 20 -12.50 -15.01 -25.52
N GLY A 21 -12.93 -14.14 -24.60
CA GLY A 21 -12.72 -12.72 -24.76
C GLY A 21 -13.14 -11.92 -23.54
N VAL A 22 -12.93 -10.61 -23.67
CA VAL A 22 -13.33 -9.61 -22.70
C VAL A 22 -14.16 -8.56 -23.43
N LEU A 23 -15.37 -8.30 -22.94
CA LEU A 23 -16.18 -7.17 -23.38
C LEU A 23 -15.85 -5.96 -22.51
N LEU A 24 -15.40 -4.89 -23.16
CA LEU A 24 -15.10 -3.62 -22.51
C LEU A 24 -16.37 -2.78 -22.35
N ALA A 25 -16.33 -1.83 -21.43
CA ALA A 25 -17.46 -0.95 -21.11
C ALA A 25 -17.90 -0.05 -22.29
N ASP A 26 -17.06 0.14 -23.30
CA ASP A 26 -17.36 0.88 -24.53
C ASP A 26 -17.97 0.00 -25.64
N GLY A 27 -18.14 -1.30 -25.39
CA GLY A 27 -18.64 -2.28 -26.36
C GLY A 27 -17.55 -2.96 -27.19
N THR A 28 -16.27 -2.56 -27.04
CA THR A 28 -15.14 -3.22 -27.70
C THR A 28 -14.98 -4.65 -27.17
N ARG A 29 -14.79 -5.61 -28.08
CA ARG A 29 -14.47 -7.00 -27.72
C ARG A 29 -13.00 -7.31 -27.98
N LEU A 30 -12.31 -7.82 -26.96
CA LEU A 30 -10.93 -8.31 -27.06
C LEU A 30 -10.93 -9.83 -27.02
N ALA A 31 -10.43 -10.49 -28.07
CA ALA A 31 -10.25 -11.94 -28.07
C ALA A 31 -9.05 -12.32 -27.17
N THR A 32 -9.25 -13.25 -26.24
CA THR A 32 -8.19 -13.80 -25.38
C THR A 32 -8.62 -15.14 -24.81
N GLU A 33 -7.65 -16.02 -24.56
CA GLU A 33 -7.86 -17.33 -23.94
C GLU A 33 -7.41 -17.35 -22.47
N CYS A 34 -6.86 -16.23 -21.98
CA CYS A 34 -6.38 -16.08 -20.61
C CYS A 34 -6.70 -14.67 -20.09
N VAL A 35 -7.15 -14.61 -18.84
CA VAL A 35 -7.43 -13.36 -18.11
C VAL A 35 -6.83 -13.46 -16.71
N LEU A 36 -6.05 -12.45 -16.34
CA LEU A 36 -5.58 -12.25 -14.98
C LEU A 36 -6.35 -11.07 -14.37
N VAL A 37 -7.06 -11.32 -13.27
CA VAL A 37 -7.80 -10.29 -12.53
C VAL A 37 -6.94 -9.80 -11.37
N ALA A 38 -6.55 -8.53 -11.42
CA ALA A 38 -5.69 -7.88 -10.41
C ALA A 38 -6.27 -6.51 -10.03
N ILE A 39 -7.46 -6.51 -9.41
CA ILE A 39 -8.25 -5.30 -9.10
C ILE A 39 -8.31 -4.98 -7.60
N GLY A 40 -7.39 -5.54 -6.81
CA GLY A 40 -7.37 -5.43 -5.35
C GLY A 40 -7.98 -6.65 -4.65
N SER A 41 -8.01 -6.61 -3.32
CA SER A 41 -8.53 -7.66 -2.46
C SER A 41 -9.54 -7.10 -1.46
N VAL A 42 -10.43 -7.97 -0.96
CA VAL A 42 -11.35 -7.65 0.14
C VAL A 42 -10.86 -8.42 1.37
N PRO A 43 -10.72 -7.77 2.55
CA PRO A 43 -10.35 -8.46 3.78
C PRO A 43 -11.34 -9.59 4.09
N ALA A 44 -10.82 -10.78 4.42
CA ALA A 44 -11.63 -11.96 4.72
C ALA A 44 -12.24 -11.90 6.14
N THR A 45 -13.23 -11.01 6.33
CA THR A 45 -13.87 -10.73 7.63
C THR A 45 -15.28 -11.28 7.77
N ASP A 46 -15.84 -11.93 6.73
CA ASP A 46 -17.25 -12.39 6.71
C ASP A 46 -17.61 -13.30 7.90
N TRP A 47 -16.67 -14.14 8.32
CA TRP A 47 -16.86 -15.05 9.46
C TRP A 47 -16.96 -14.33 10.82
N LEU A 48 -16.60 -13.05 10.88
CA LEU A 48 -16.71 -12.18 12.05
C LEU A 48 -17.99 -11.34 12.05
N ALA A 49 -18.84 -11.44 11.04
CA ALA A 49 -20.01 -10.56 10.87
C ALA A 49 -21.00 -10.62 12.06
N SER A 50 -21.06 -11.74 12.79
CA SER A 50 -21.89 -11.90 13.99
C SER A 50 -21.15 -11.57 15.30
N SER A 51 -19.88 -11.19 15.24
CA SER A 51 -19.09 -10.79 16.41
C SER A 51 -19.37 -9.35 16.81
N SER A 52 -18.91 -8.95 18.01
CA SER A 52 -18.91 -7.56 18.45
C SER A 52 -17.64 -6.80 18.06
N LEU A 53 -16.80 -7.36 17.18
CA LEU A 53 -15.58 -6.68 16.74
C LEU A 53 -15.93 -5.55 15.77
N PRO A 54 -15.23 -4.41 15.82
CA PRO A 54 -15.41 -3.35 14.85
C PRO A 54 -14.83 -3.79 13.50
N LEU A 55 -15.67 -3.78 12.46
CA LEU A 55 -15.33 -4.16 11.09
C LEU A 55 -15.55 -2.96 10.16
N GLY A 56 -14.57 -2.71 9.29
CA GLY A 56 -14.60 -1.67 8.26
C GLY A 56 -13.85 -2.15 7.02
N ASP A 57 -12.84 -1.40 6.57
CA ASP A 57 -11.82 -1.94 5.65
C ASP A 57 -10.86 -2.85 6.43
N GLY A 58 -11.35 -4.02 6.87
CA GLY A 58 -10.66 -4.95 7.77
C GLY A 58 -11.17 -4.94 9.22
N ILE A 59 -10.49 -5.65 10.12
CA ILE A 59 -10.71 -5.61 11.57
C ILE A 59 -10.11 -4.31 12.10
N GLU A 60 -10.94 -3.42 12.63
CA GLU A 60 -10.47 -2.14 13.14
C GLU A 60 -9.75 -2.32 14.49
N CYS A 61 -8.54 -1.79 14.55
CA CYS A 61 -7.67 -1.85 15.72
C CYS A 61 -7.25 -0.45 16.15
N ASP A 62 -6.93 -0.30 17.42
CA ASP A 62 -6.20 0.85 17.94
C ASP A 62 -4.74 0.88 17.45
N SER A 63 -3.95 1.86 17.92
CA SER A 63 -2.53 1.98 17.56
C SER A 63 -1.66 0.83 18.03
N ARG A 64 -2.17 -0.05 18.89
CA ARG A 64 -1.45 -1.19 19.50
C ARG A 64 -1.89 -2.52 18.89
N CYS A 65 -2.64 -2.47 17.78
CA CYS A 65 -3.21 -3.63 17.09
C CYS A 65 -4.32 -4.34 17.88
N GLN A 66 -4.92 -3.68 18.88
CA GLN A 66 -6.00 -4.25 19.68
C GLN A 66 -7.37 -3.87 19.08
N ALA A 67 -8.21 -4.88 18.83
CA ALA A 67 -9.57 -4.71 18.30
C ALA A 67 -10.63 -4.69 19.41
N ALA A 68 -10.39 -5.43 20.49
CA ALA A 68 -11.22 -5.47 21.69
C ALA A 68 -10.37 -5.92 22.91
N PRO A 69 -10.86 -5.83 24.16
CA PRO A 69 -10.15 -6.36 25.32
C PRO A 69 -9.68 -7.82 25.10
N GLY A 70 -8.35 -8.03 25.08
CA GLY A 70 -7.74 -9.35 24.84
C GLY A 70 -7.77 -9.85 23.39
N VAL A 71 -8.31 -9.09 22.43
CA VAL A 71 -8.39 -9.48 21.01
C VAL A 71 -7.53 -8.54 20.17
N TYR A 72 -6.61 -9.14 19.40
CA TYR A 72 -5.67 -8.44 18.53
C TYR A 72 -5.78 -8.96 17.10
N ALA A 73 -5.47 -8.12 16.12
CA ALA A 73 -5.37 -8.52 14.72
C ALA A 73 -4.03 -8.08 14.12
N ALA A 74 -3.56 -8.81 13.10
CA ALA A 74 -2.35 -8.50 12.37
C ALA A 74 -2.44 -8.99 10.92
N GLY A 75 -1.62 -8.41 10.05
CA GLY A 75 -1.55 -8.76 8.64
C GLY A 75 -2.63 -8.05 7.81
N ASP A 76 -2.90 -8.60 6.63
CA ASP A 76 -3.70 -7.96 5.58
C ASP A 76 -5.13 -7.65 6.01
N VAL A 77 -5.64 -8.32 7.05
CA VAL A 77 -6.98 -8.12 7.62
C VAL A 77 -7.03 -6.98 8.64
N ALA A 78 -5.90 -6.55 9.20
CA ALA A 78 -5.86 -5.57 10.28
C ALA A 78 -5.83 -4.13 9.75
N SER A 79 -6.79 -3.33 10.22
CA SER A 79 -6.91 -1.90 9.92
C SER A 79 -6.64 -1.12 11.20
N TRP A 80 -5.50 -0.45 11.31
CA TRP A 80 -5.06 0.15 12.57
C TRP A 80 -4.76 1.64 12.44
N THR A 81 -4.80 2.35 13.57
CA THR A 81 -4.41 3.76 13.62
C THR A 81 -2.89 3.88 13.68
N ASN A 82 -2.26 4.33 12.60
CA ASN A 82 -0.82 4.60 12.59
C ASN A 82 -0.58 6.02 13.12
N THR A 83 -0.12 6.15 14.37
CA THR A 83 0.06 7.45 15.05
C THR A 83 1.17 8.31 14.47
N HIS A 84 2.14 7.72 13.76
CA HIS A 84 3.16 8.49 13.04
C HIS A 84 2.54 9.32 11.90
N PHE A 85 1.56 8.76 11.20
CA PHE A 85 0.86 9.44 10.12
C PHE A 85 -0.46 10.08 10.56
N GLY A 86 -1.01 9.70 11.72
CA GLY A 86 -2.30 10.21 12.20
C GLY A 86 -3.49 9.74 11.36
N VAL A 87 -3.36 8.62 10.65
CA VAL A 87 -4.42 8.05 9.81
C VAL A 87 -4.58 6.56 10.08
N ARG A 88 -5.77 6.03 9.78
CA ARG A 88 -6.01 4.59 9.74
C ARG A 88 -5.40 4.00 8.47
N MET A 89 -4.78 2.83 8.59
CA MET A 89 -4.11 2.14 7.49
C MET A 89 -4.43 0.65 7.52
N ARG A 90 -4.44 0.05 6.33
CA ARG A 90 -4.38 -1.40 6.11
C ARG A 90 -3.32 -1.65 5.05
N LEU A 91 -2.37 -2.55 5.33
CA LEU A 91 -1.23 -2.81 4.45
C LEU A 91 -1.18 -4.28 4.05
N GLU A 92 -1.32 -4.53 2.74
CA GLU A 92 -1.21 -5.85 2.11
C GLU A 92 0.25 -6.13 1.72
N HIS A 93 1.09 -6.40 2.73
CA HIS A 93 2.51 -6.63 2.51
C HIS A 93 3.10 -7.60 3.53
N ARG A 94 3.82 -8.62 3.04
CA ARG A 94 4.43 -9.67 3.87
C ARG A 94 5.24 -9.14 5.06
N MET A 95 6.07 -8.11 4.84
CA MET A 95 6.89 -7.55 5.92
C MET A 95 6.01 -6.93 7.01
N ASN A 96 4.96 -6.19 6.62
CA ASN A 96 4.02 -5.60 7.56
C ASN A 96 3.32 -6.71 8.36
N ALA A 97 2.84 -7.77 7.71
CA ALA A 97 2.20 -8.87 8.42
C ALA A 97 3.11 -9.52 9.47
N THR A 98 4.40 -9.67 9.16
CA THR A 98 5.39 -10.24 10.09
C THR A 98 5.62 -9.30 11.28
N GLU A 99 5.90 -8.03 11.02
CA GLU A 99 6.17 -7.03 12.07
C GLU A 99 4.93 -6.77 12.96
N GLN A 100 3.75 -6.68 12.34
CA GLN A 100 2.49 -6.46 13.04
C GLN A 100 2.11 -7.65 13.90
N GLY A 101 2.37 -8.88 13.46
CA GLY A 101 2.18 -10.08 14.28
C GLY A 101 3.04 -10.05 15.55
N VAL A 102 4.30 -9.64 15.43
CA VAL A 102 5.19 -9.46 16.59
C VAL A 102 4.69 -8.34 17.51
N ALA A 103 4.25 -7.22 16.96
CA ALA A 103 3.71 -6.10 17.74
C ALA A 103 2.43 -6.49 18.50
N ALA A 104 1.47 -7.12 17.82
CA ALA A 104 0.24 -7.63 18.40
C ALA A 104 0.53 -8.62 19.56
N ALA A 105 1.45 -9.58 19.35
CA ALA A 105 1.84 -10.53 20.38
C ALA A 105 2.49 -9.84 21.60
N ARG A 106 3.37 -8.86 21.38
CA ARG A 106 3.99 -8.09 22.48
C ARG A 106 2.96 -7.29 23.27
N ASN A 107 1.99 -6.67 22.58
CA ASN A 107 0.95 -5.89 23.24
C ASN A 107 -0.06 -6.77 23.99
N LEU A 108 -0.40 -7.95 23.44
CA LEU A 108 -1.14 -8.98 24.17
C LEU A 108 -0.44 -9.38 25.47
N LEU A 109 0.90 -9.40 25.47
CA LEU A 109 1.74 -9.68 26.65
C LEU A 109 2.03 -8.44 27.54
N GLY A 110 1.39 -7.29 27.26
CA GLY A 110 1.46 -6.11 28.12
C GLY A 110 2.53 -5.07 27.76
N ALA A 111 3.16 -5.15 26.58
CA ALA A 111 4.17 -4.16 26.17
C ALA A 111 3.62 -2.72 26.05
N ASN A 112 2.34 -2.56 25.66
CA ASN A 112 1.67 -1.26 25.52
C ASN A 112 2.39 -0.27 24.59
N VAL A 113 2.89 -0.75 23.44
CA VAL A 113 3.65 0.04 22.46
C VAL A 113 2.85 0.21 21.18
N ASP A 114 2.81 1.43 20.65
CA ASP A 114 2.20 1.72 19.35
C ASP A 114 2.95 1.03 18.20
N PHE A 115 2.20 0.42 17.27
CA PHE A 115 2.70 -0.11 16.02
C PHE A 115 2.72 0.98 14.95
N THR A 116 3.89 1.60 14.77
CA THR A 116 4.12 2.75 13.88
C THR A 116 5.14 2.45 12.77
N PRO A 117 4.92 1.42 11.93
CA PRO A 117 5.82 1.18 10.81
C PRO A 117 5.76 2.34 9.81
N ILE A 118 6.86 2.56 9.10
CA ILE A 118 6.85 3.32 7.86
C ILE A 118 6.55 2.33 6.74
N PRO A 119 5.41 2.45 6.02
CA PRO A 119 5.07 1.54 4.93
C PRO A 119 6.22 1.47 3.92
N TYR A 120 6.42 0.29 3.35
CA TYR A 120 7.43 0.04 2.36
C TYR A 120 6.88 -0.90 1.29
N PHE A 121 7.07 -0.54 0.03
CA PHE A 121 6.83 -1.44 -1.09
C PHE A 121 8.01 -1.41 -2.05
N TRP A 122 8.16 -2.48 -2.81
CA TRP A 122 9.04 -2.52 -3.97
C TRP A 122 8.41 -3.34 -5.09
N THR A 123 8.81 -3.04 -6.32
CA THR A 123 8.44 -3.84 -7.49
C THR A 123 9.58 -3.80 -8.50
N ASP A 124 9.82 -4.96 -9.12
CA ASP A 124 10.67 -5.07 -10.30
C ASP A 124 9.75 -5.24 -11.52
N GLN A 125 9.83 -4.33 -12.48
CA GLN A 125 9.07 -4.37 -13.73
C GLN A 125 10.03 -4.18 -14.89
N PHE A 126 10.30 -5.26 -15.63
CA PHE A 126 11.31 -5.28 -16.69
C PHE A 126 12.68 -4.79 -16.18
N ASP A 127 13.15 -3.64 -16.68
CA ASP A 127 14.40 -2.98 -16.31
C ASP A 127 14.24 -1.91 -15.21
N ALA A 128 13.03 -1.74 -14.66
CA ALA A 128 12.74 -0.81 -13.59
C ALA A 128 12.69 -1.51 -12.23
N LYS A 129 13.55 -1.07 -11.31
CA LYS A 129 13.50 -1.37 -9.88
C LYS A 129 12.92 -0.19 -9.15
N ILE A 130 11.69 -0.32 -8.69
CA ILE A 130 10.94 0.76 -8.03
C ILE A 130 10.82 0.44 -6.55
N GLN A 131 11.12 1.42 -5.70
CA GLN A 131 10.96 1.33 -4.26
C GLN A 131 10.21 2.55 -3.75
N SER A 132 9.39 2.36 -2.72
CA SER A 132 8.72 3.47 -2.06
C SER A 132 8.61 3.26 -0.58
N TYR A 133 8.73 4.37 0.16
CA TYR A 133 8.53 4.43 1.60
C TYR A 133 7.44 5.45 1.93
N GLY A 134 6.71 5.21 3.02
CA GLY A 134 5.70 6.13 3.54
C GLY A 134 4.37 6.05 2.82
N VAL A 135 3.64 7.16 2.83
CA VAL A 135 2.31 7.27 2.23
C VAL A 135 2.23 8.45 1.27
N ILE A 136 1.61 8.22 0.13
CA ILE A 136 1.26 9.28 -0.82
C ILE A 136 -0.15 9.74 -0.44
N ARG A 137 -0.27 10.98 0.00
CA ARG A 137 -1.54 11.57 0.43
C ARG A 137 -2.15 12.38 -0.71
N GLU A 138 -3.45 12.59 -0.61
CA GLU A 138 -4.12 13.60 -1.41
C GLU A 138 -3.45 14.97 -1.19
N GLY A 139 -3.28 15.75 -2.26
CA GLY A 139 -2.58 17.03 -2.23
C GLY A 139 -1.06 16.94 -2.10
N ALA A 140 -0.45 15.74 -2.12
CA ALA A 140 1.00 15.63 -2.04
C ALA A 140 1.69 16.14 -3.32
N GLU A 141 2.67 17.01 -3.15
CA GLU A 141 3.57 17.46 -4.21
C GLU A 141 4.73 16.48 -4.38
N PHE A 142 5.05 16.13 -5.62
CA PHE A 142 6.23 15.32 -5.94
C PHE A 142 7.41 16.21 -6.33
N SER A 143 8.59 15.95 -5.74
CA SER A 143 9.84 16.64 -6.08
C SER A 143 10.98 15.64 -6.24
N VAL A 144 11.73 15.74 -7.33
CA VAL A 144 12.98 14.98 -7.53
C VAL A 144 14.04 15.53 -6.59
N VAL A 145 14.69 14.65 -5.84
CA VAL A 145 15.77 15.00 -4.90
C VAL A 145 17.14 14.72 -5.50
N THR A 146 17.31 13.59 -6.17
CA THR A 146 18.55 13.25 -6.87
C THR A 146 18.27 12.50 -8.17
N GLY A 147 19.20 12.63 -9.13
CA GLY A 147 19.12 11.94 -10.41
C GLY A 147 18.19 12.63 -11.41
N ASP A 148 17.82 11.87 -12.43
CA ASP A 148 17.12 12.38 -13.60
C ASP A 148 16.03 11.40 -14.06
N PRO A 149 14.74 11.81 -14.06
CA PRO A 149 13.65 11.01 -14.60
C PRO A 149 13.83 10.60 -16.06
N GLU A 150 14.46 11.43 -16.90
CA GLU A 150 14.70 11.10 -18.31
C GLU A 150 15.67 9.93 -18.45
N GLN A 151 16.63 9.80 -17.53
CA GLN A 151 17.56 8.69 -17.45
C GLN A 151 16.99 7.46 -16.73
N ARG A 152 15.72 7.52 -16.27
CA ARG A 152 15.08 6.45 -15.48
C ARG A 152 15.96 6.04 -14.30
N ARG A 153 16.59 7.03 -13.66
CA ARG A 153 17.44 6.83 -12.48
C ARG A 153 17.36 8.06 -11.59
N PHE A 154 16.43 8.03 -10.64
CA PHE A 154 16.18 9.15 -9.74
C PHE A 154 15.58 8.71 -8.41
N THR A 155 15.62 9.62 -7.45
CA THR A 155 14.81 9.55 -6.23
C THR A 155 14.00 10.83 -6.10
N GLY A 156 12.83 10.74 -5.50
CA GLY A 156 12.01 11.89 -5.19
C GLY A 156 11.20 11.69 -3.92
N VAL A 157 10.61 12.77 -3.45
CA VAL A 157 9.78 12.81 -2.25
C VAL A 157 8.38 13.28 -2.60
N TYR A 158 7.40 12.76 -1.87
CA TYR A 158 6.05 13.28 -1.78
C TYR A 158 5.92 14.07 -0.48
N ALA A 159 5.39 15.29 -0.56
CA ALA A 159 5.20 16.15 0.60
C ALA A 159 3.84 16.81 0.62
N VAL A 160 3.27 16.97 1.82
CA VAL A 160 2.06 17.76 2.07
C VAL A 160 2.46 18.92 2.97
N ASP A 161 2.10 20.14 2.58
CA ASP A 161 2.47 21.37 3.31
C ASP A 161 3.98 21.44 3.62
N GLY A 162 4.81 20.98 2.67
CA GLY A 162 6.26 20.94 2.78
C GLY A 162 6.83 19.76 3.59
N VAL A 163 6.01 19.00 4.33
CA VAL A 163 6.45 17.85 5.14
C VAL A 163 6.47 16.57 4.31
N VAL A 164 7.60 15.87 4.29
CA VAL A 164 7.78 14.62 3.55
C VAL A 164 6.92 13.50 4.14
N THR A 165 5.99 12.97 3.34
CA THR A 165 5.14 11.83 3.72
C THR A 165 5.49 10.56 2.98
N GLY A 166 6.17 10.67 1.83
CA GLY A 166 6.58 9.52 1.03
C GLY A 166 7.88 9.76 0.27
N VAL A 167 8.53 8.66 -0.12
CA VAL A 167 9.76 8.65 -0.93
C VAL A 167 9.55 7.67 -2.07
N LEU A 168 9.95 8.03 -3.28
CA LEU A 168 9.98 7.16 -4.45
C LEU A 168 11.41 7.04 -4.97
N GLY A 169 11.80 5.81 -5.29
CA GLY A 169 13.05 5.49 -5.97
C GLY A 169 12.80 4.78 -7.28
N TRP A 170 13.47 5.23 -8.34
CA TRP A 170 13.52 4.55 -9.62
C TRP A 170 14.98 4.19 -9.93
N ASN A 171 15.31 2.90 -9.93
CA ASN A 171 16.65 2.36 -10.16
C ASN A 171 17.75 2.92 -9.21
N CYS A 172 17.37 3.41 -8.02
CA CYS A 172 18.27 3.99 -7.01
C CYS A 172 18.03 3.43 -5.60
N PRO A 173 18.12 2.09 -5.38
CA PRO A 173 17.62 1.50 -4.15
C PRO A 173 18.37 1.90 -2.88
N LYS A 174 19.67 2.20 -3.00
CA LYS A 174 20.51 2.56 -1.85
C LYS A 174 20.19 3.98 -1.38
N GLU A 175 20.07 4.90 -2.32
CA GLU A 175 19.72 6.30 -2.11
C GLU A 175 18.29 6.42 -1.55
N THR A 176 17.35 5.65 -2.11
CA THR A 176 15.95 5.62 -1.70
C THR A 176 15.79 5.22 -0.23
N ARG A 177 16.54 4.19 0.21
CA ARG A 177 16.57 3.78 1.62
C ARG A 177 17.06 4.90 2.54
N GLY A 178 18.05 5.68 2.11
CA GLY A 178 18.58 6.80 2.88
C GLY A 178 17.54 7.90 3.11
N LEU A 179 16.71 8.20 2.10
CA LEU A 179 15.67 9.23 2.20
C LEU A 179 14.50 8.84 3.12
N ARG A 180 14.35 7.55 3.48
CA ARG A 180 13.32 7.11 4.44
C ARG A 180 13.37 7.90 5.76
N GLN A 181 14.57 8.34 6.19
CA GLN A 181 14.73 9.09 7.43
C GLN A 181 13.95 10.41 7.43
N LEU A 182 13.76 11.04 6.27
CA LEU A 182 12.97 12.26 6.14
C LEU A 182 11.52 12.06 6.58
N ILE A 183 10.95 10.88 6.33
CA ILE A 183 9.59 10.54 6.78
C ILE A 183 9.60 10.36 8.31
N VAL A 184 10.56 9.59 8.84
CA VAL A 184 10.69 9.34 10.29
C VAL A 184 10.79 10.64 11.08
N ASP A 185 11.58 11.59 10.57
CA ASP A 185 11.83 12.87 11.23
C ASP A 185 10.74 13.92 10.95
N ARG A 186 9.75 13.61 10.09
CA ARG A 186 8.77 14.56 9.55
C ARG A 186 9.45 15.82 9.00
N ALA A 187 10.54 15.60 8.26
CA ALA A 187 11.38 16.67 7.72
C ALA A 187 10.69 17.40 6.57
N SER A 188 11.11 18.64 6.35
CA SER A 188 10.75 19.41 5.16
C SER A 188 11.44 18.84 3.91
N VAL A 189 10.89 19.14 2.73
CA VAL A 189 11.52 18.79 1.44
C VAL A 189 12.95 19.35 1.35
N PRO A 190 13.98 18.51 1.08
CA PRO A 190 15.35 18.97 0.92
C PRO A 190 15.48 20.07 -0.15
N GLY A 191 16.18 21.16 0.18
CA GLY A 191 16.37 22.29 -0.74
C GLY A 191 15.22 23.31 -0.76
N ARG A 192 14.17 23.12 0.06
CA ARG A 192 13.13 24.12 0.35
C ARG A 192 13.05 24.33 1.87
N GLY A 193 13.85 25.28 2.38
CA GLY A 193 13.78 25.77 3.77
C GLY A 193 14.66 25.02 4.76
#